data_AF-A0A8H4AZP1-F1
#
_entry.id   AF-A0A8H4AZP1-F1
#
_cell.length_a   1.000
_cell.length_b   1.000
_cell.length_c   1.000
_cell.angle_alpha   90.00
_cell.angle_beta   90.00
_cell.angle_gamma   90.00
#
_symmetry.space_group_name_H-M   'P 1'
#
loop_
_entity.id
_entity.type
_entity.pdbx_description
1 polymer ?
#
loop_
_entity_poly.entity_id
_entity_poly.type
_entity_poly.pdbx_seq_one_letter_code
_entity_poly.pdbx_strand_id
1 'polypeptide(L)'
;MNFIFAFILFALILTANAAPFNPNKTITSFITCPFDPSYGVDILYVTMRPDPPESGKNERFDIFGTLTNHDITKGTTIIGIYANQSLGSIGTPYSSQYQMSPLLNYLIYLLLQLLLEIQLLIQ
;
A
#
# COMPACT_ATOMS: atom_id res chain seq x y z
N MET A 1 36.42 48.11 7.28
CA MET A 1 35.81 47.61 6.03
C MET A 1 35.95 46.08 5.94
N ASN A 2 35.36 45.33 6.88
CA ASN A 2 35.52 43.86 6.95
C ASN A 2 34.19 43.10 7.12
N PHE A 3 33.11 43.80 7.46
CA PHE A 3 31.79 43.20 7.68
C PHE A 3 31.11 42.75 6.38
N ILE A 4 31.35 43.46 5.27
CA ILE A 4 30.78 43.12 3.96
C ILE A 4 31.32 41.78 3.46
N PHE A 5 32.62 41.52 3.65
CA PHE A 5 33.23 40.24 3.28
C PHE A 5 32.65 39.07 4.09
N ALA A 6 32.43 39.26 5.40
CA ALA A 6 31.81 38.24 6.26
C ALA A 6 30.37 37.94 5.83
N PHE A 7 29.59 38.95 5.45
CA PHE A 7 28.22 38.76 4.96
C PHE A 7 28.16 38.03 3.62
N ILE A 8 29.05 38.37 2.68
CA ILE A 8 29.14 37.69 1.38
C ILE A 8 29.56 36.22 1.59
N LEU A 9 30.53 35.97 2.46
CA LEU A 9 30.97 34.62 2.80
C LEU A 9 29.85 33.79 3.45
N PHE A 10 29.10 34.40 4.37
CA PHE A 10 27.96 33.75 5.02
C PHE A 10 26.84 33.41 4.03
N ALA A 11 26.50 34.34 3.13
CA ALA A 11 25.52 34.10 2.08
C ALA A 11 25.94 32.96 1.13
N LEU A 12 27.23 32.89 0.76
CA LEU A 12 27.78 31.83 -0.07
C LEU A 12 27.72 30.45 0.62
N ILE A 13 28.06 30.38 1.90
CA ILE A 13 27.99 29.12 2.68
C ILE A 13 26.54 28.63 2.83
N LEU A 14 25.58 29.54 3.04
CA LEU A 14 24.15 29.20 3.07
C LEU A 14 23.66 28.63 1.72
N THR A 15 24.11 29.19 0.60
CA THR A 15 23.77 28.67 -0.73
C THR A 15 24.47 27.35 -1.07
N ALA A 16 25.69 27.13 -0.56
CA ALA A 16 26.44 25.91 -0.82
C ALA A 16 25.93 24.69 -0.03
N ASN A 17 25.32 24.92 1.14
CA ASN A 17 24.75 23.85 1.96
C ASN A 17 23.25 23.60 1.70
N ALA A 18 22.64 24.41 0.82
CA ALA A 18 21.37 24.05 0.18
C ALA A 18 21.66 22.96 -0.86
N ALA A 19 21.94 21.75 -0.37
CA ALA A 19 21.93 20.56 -1.20
C ALA A 19 20.62 20.58 -2.00
N PRO A 20 20.67 20.43 -3.34
CA PRO A 20 19.46 20.45 -4.15
C PRO A 20 18.51 19.44 -3.53
N PHE A 21 17.39 19.95 -2.99
CA PHE A 21 16.30 19.12 -2.47
C PHE A 21 15.88 18.24 -3.63
N ASN A 22 16.37 17.01 -3.66
CA ASN A 22 16.20 16.12 -4.79
C ASN A 22 14.71 15.76 -4.84
N PRO A 23 13.91 16.32 -5.77
CA PRO A 23 12.48 16.05 -5.81
C PRO A 23 12.22 14.67 -6.43
N ASN A 24 13.26 13.90 -6.78
CA ASN A 24 13.20 12.46 -7.03
C ASN A 24 12.91 11.71 -5.73
N LYS A 25 11.77 12.05 -5.14
CA LYS A 25 10.93 11.16 -4.38
C LYS A 25 10.75 9.90 -5.24
N THR A 26 11.56 8.88 -4.95
CA THR A 26 11.59 7.60 -5.66
C THR A 26 10.20 6.98 -5.68
N ILE A 27 9.70 6.65 -6.88
CA ILE A 27 8.49 5.86 -7.05
C ILE A 27 8.67 4.55 -6.27
N THR A 28 7.71 4.21 -5.41
CA THR A 28 7.76 2.95 -4.67
C THR A 28 7.48 1.80 -5.63
N SER A 29 8.39 0.83 -5.73
CA SER A 29 8.17 -0.39 -6.51
C SER A 29 7.76 -1.54 -5.60
N PHE A 30 6.71 -2.26 -6.00
CA PHE A 30 6.28 -3.51 -5.37
C PHE A 30 6.74 -4.68 -6.22
N ILE A 31 7.44 -5.62 -5.61
CA ILE A 31 7.87 -6.86 -6.27
C ILE A 31 7.18 -8.05 -5.61
N THR A 32 6.98 -9.11 -6.39
CA THR A 32 6.54 -10.39 -5.86
C THR A 32 7.61 -10.94 -4.92
N CYS A 33 7.20 -11.37 -3.74
CA CYS A 33 8.09 -12.07 -2.84
C CYS A 33 8.58 -13.39 -3.49
N PRO A 34 9.85 -13.78 -3.28
CA PRO A 34 10.38 -15.04 -3.77
C PRO A 34 9.79 -16.20 -2.95
N PHE A 35 8.62 -16.69 -3.34
CA PHE A 35 7.99 -17.88 -2.78
C PHE A 35 8.30 -19.09 -3.65
N ASP A 36 8.35 -20.29 -3.04
CA ASP A 36 8.42 -21.54 -3.78
C ASP A 36 7.18 -21.65 -4.68
N PRO A 37 7.33 -21.87 -5.99
CA PRO A 37 6.20 -22.00 -6.93
C PRO A 37 5.21 -23.09 -6.51
N SER A 38 5.64 -24.07 -5.70
CA SER A 38 4.80 -25.14 -5.17
C SER A 38 3.71 -24.66 -4.19
N TYR A 39 3.83 -23.44 -3.64
CA TYR A 39 2.80 -22.88 -2.75
C TYR A 39 1.61 -22.26 -3.50
N GLY A 40 1.70 -22.10 -4.82
CA GLY A 40 0.61 -21.54 -5.64
C GLY A 40 0.21 -20.14 -5.16
N VAL A 41 1.14 -19.18 -5.17
CA VAL A 41 0.86 -17.80 -4.72
C VAL A 41 0.37 -16.98 -5.91
N ASP A 42 -0.83 -16.41 -5.78
CA ASP A 42 -1.40 -15.51 -6.79
C ASP A 42 -0.68 -14.15 -6.80
N ILE A 43 -0.52 -13.57 -7.99
CA ILE A 43 0.07 -12.24 -8.14
C ILE A 43 -0.98 -11.18 -7.77
N LEU A 44 -0.61 -10.29 -6.85
CA LEU A 44 -1.39 -9.13 -6.47
C LEU A 44 -0.68 -7.86 -6.94
N TYR A 45 -1.48 -6.88 -7.35
CA TYR A 45 -1.04 -5.54 -7.69
C TYR A 45 -1.36 -4.60 -6.54
N VAL A 46 -0.43 -3.70 -6.24
CA VAL A 46 -0.53 -2.76 -5.12
C VAL A 46 -0.26 -1.35 -5.62
N THR A 47 -1.11 -0.42 -5.22
CA THR A 47 -0.85 1.03 -5.37
C THR A 47 -0.92 1.70 -4.01
N MET A 48 -0.14 2.75 -3.80
CA MET A 48 -0.03 3.45 -2.52
C MET A 48 -0.23 4.96 -2.67
N ARG A 49 -0.80 5.61 -1.65
CA ARG A 49 -0.94 7.07 -1.58
C ARG A 49 -0.68 7.58 -0.15
N PRO A 50 0.14 8.65 0.05
CA PRO A 50 0.99 9.26 -0.96
C PRO A 50 2.14 8.33 -1.37
N ASP A 51 2.59 8.44 -2.62
CA ASP A 51 3.77 7.75 -3.13
C ASP A 51 4.81 8.79 -3.59
N PRO A 52 6.02 8.81 -3.00
CA PRO A 52 6.48 8.02 -1.86
C PRO A 52 5.80 8.39 -0.55
N PRO A 53 5.85 7.50 0.45
CA PRO A 53 5.21 7.71 1.73
C PRO A 53 5.83 8.91 2.45
N GLU A 54 5.01 9.62 3.23
CA GLU A 54 5.42 10.82 3.95
C GLU A 54 5.39 10.55 5.45
N SER A 55 6.52 10.78 6.12
CA SER A 55 6.65 10.51 7.56
C SER A 55 5.58 11.24 8.38
N GLY A 56 4.94 10.50 9.29
CA GLY A 56 3.90 11.02 10.18
C GLY A 56 2.53 11.21 9.51
N LYS A 57 2.36 10.79 8.25
CA LYS A 57 1.07 10.79 7.55
C LYS A 57 0.58 9.37 7.34
N ASN A 58 -0.73 9.20 7.28
CA ASN A 58 -1.32 7.90 6.97
C ASN A 58 -1.11 7.57 5.50
N GLU A 59 -0.68 6.35 5.23
CA GLU A 59 -0.66 5.76 3.90
C GLU A 59 -1.94 4.97 3.63
N ARG A 60 -2.40 5.01 2.38
CA ARG A 60 -3.44 4.12 1.85
C ARG A 60 -2.82 3.18 0.84
N PHE A 61 -3.14 1.89 0.96
CA PHE A 61 -2.78 0.86 0.00
C PHE A 61 -4.06 0.32 -0.66
N ASP A 62 -4.13 0.40 -1.98
CA ASP A 62 -5.18 -0.24 -2.77
C ASP A 62 -4.59 -1.50 -3.41
N ILE A 63 -5.12 -2.66 -3.06
CA ILE A 63 -4.64 -3.99 -3.48
C ILE A 63 -5.69 -4.63 -4.40
N PHE A 64 -5.26 -5.12 -5.55
CA PHE A 64 -6.14 -5.74 -6.55
C PHE A 64 -5.46 -6.94 -7.21
N GLY A 65 -6.26 -7.92 -7.65
CA GLY A 65 -5.77 -9.13 -8.29
C GLY A 65 -6.86 -10.17 -8.39
N THR A 66 -6.54 -11.28 -9.06
CA THR A 66 -7.42 -12.44 -9.17
C THR A 66 -6.80 -13.58 -8.38
N LEU A 67 -7.57 -14.16 -7.47
CA LEU A 67 -7.16 -15.34 -6.73
C LEU A 67 -7.60 -16.59 -7.49
N THR A 68 -6.65 -17.49 -7.73
CA THR A 68 -6.88 -18.74 -8.46
C THR A 68 -6.46 -19.96 -7.66
N ASN A 69 -5.60 -19.80 -6.66
CA ASN A 69 -5.06 -20.89 -5.87
C ASN A 69 -5.70 -21.00 -4.49
N HIS A 70 -6.12 -19.87 -3.88
CA HIS A 70 -6.64 -19.85 -2.51
C HIS A 70 -7.80 -18.87 -2.33
N ASP A 71 -8.81 -19.26 -1.56
CA ASP A 71 -9.98 -18.41 -1.25
C ASP A 71 -9.70 -17.43 -0.10
N ILE A 72 -10.32 -16.24 -0.16
CA ILE A 72 -10.35 -15.31 0.97
C ILE A 72 -11.41 -15.77 1.96
N THR A 73 -10.96 -16.30 3.10
CA THR A 73 -11.83 -16.76 4.17
C THR A 73 -11.86 -15.74 5.30
N LYS A 74 -13.06 -15.27 5.67
CA LYS A 74 -13.27 -14.31 6.76
C LYS A 74 -12.67 -14.84 8.06
N GLY A 75 -11.89 -14.00 8.75
CA GLY A 75 -11.25 -14.33 10.03
C GLY A 75 -10.03 -15.27 9.93
N THR A 76 -9.74 -15.79 8.74
CA THR A 76 -8.59 -16.69 8.50
C THR A 76 -7.54 -16.01 7.63
N THR A 77 -7.96 -15.35 6.54
CA THR A 77 -7.04 -14.66 5.64
C THR A 77 -6.47 -13.42 6.32
N ILE A 78 -5.15 -13.28 6.31
CA ILE A 78 -4.42 -12.13 6.90
C ILE A 78 -3.82 -11.31 5.76
N ILE A 79 -4.01 -10.00 5.82
CA ILE A 79 -3.30 -9.04 4.97
C ILE A 79 -2.14 -8.48 5.80
N GLY A 80 -0.92 -8.65 5.29
CA GLY A 80 0.29 -8.13 5.89
C GLY A 80 1.01 -7.17 4.95
N ILE A 81 1.45 -6.02 5.45
CA ILE A 81 2.29 -5.07 4.71
C ILE A 81 3.63 -4.97 5.44
N TYR A 82 4.69 -5.29 4.71
CA TYR A 82 6.07 -5.36 5.24
C TYR A 82 6.95 -4.42 4.43
N ALA A 83 7.58 -3.45 5.10
CA ALA A 83 8.59 -2.60 4.49
C ALA A 83 9.97 -3.20 4.76
N ASN A 84 10.61 -3.74 3.73
CA ASN A 84 11.95 -4.30 3.82
C ASN A 84 12.95 -3.42 3.06
N GLN A 85 13.95 -2.89 3.76
CA GLN A 85 15.14 -2.33 3.12
C GLN A 85 16.29 -3.33 3.24
N SER A 86 17.28 -3.24 2.35
CA SER A 86 18.54 -4.01 2.42
C SER A 86 19.24 -3.98 3.78
N LEU A 87 18.90 -3.04 4.67
CA LEU A 87 19.46 -2.83 6.01
C LEU A 87 18.54 -3.26 7.17
N GLY A 88 17.35 -3.82 6.89
CA GLY A 88 16.41 -4.30 7.90
C GLY A 88 14.99 -3.72 7.79
N SER A 89 14.11 -4.14 8.72
CA SER A 89 12.73 -3.66 8.79
C SER A 89 12.67 -2.18 9.16
N ILE A 90 11.89 -1.39 8.42
CA ILE A 90 11.71 0.05 8.67
C ILE A 90 10.71 0.32 9.82
N GLY A 91 10.06 -0.73 10.34
CA GLY A 91 9.12 -0.58 11.44
C GLY A 91 8.44 -1.89 11.84
N THR A 92 7.38 -1.78 12.62
CA THR A 92 6.50 -2.90 12.91
C THR A 92 5.61 -3.16 11.69
N PRO A 93 5.53 -4.42 11.21
CA PRO A 93 4.68 -4.71 10.06
C PRO A 93 3.22 -4.53 10.42
N TYR A 94 2.44 -4.00 9.47
CA TYR A 94 1.00 -3.96 9.59
C TYR A 94 0.45 -5.35 9.30
N SER A 95 -0.40 -5.88 10.17
CA SER A 95 -1.16 -7.10 9.92
C SER A 95 -2.60 -6.92 10.38
N SER A 96 -3.54 -7.37 9.55
CA SER A 96 -4.95 -7.35 9.88
C SER A 96 -5.66 -8.55 9.25
N GLN A 97 -6.64 -9.09 9.96
CA GLN A 97 -7.48 -10.15 9.43
C GLN A 97 -8.50 -9.56 8.45
N TYR A 98 -8.70 -10.27 7.35
CA TYR A 98 -9.73 -9.91 6.40
C TYR A 98 -11.11 -9.95 7.05
N GLN A 99 -11.81 -8.82 6.95
CA GLN A 99 -13.21 -8.68 7.31
C GLN A 99 -13.97 -8.25 6.05
N MET A 100 -14.98 -9.03 5.68
CA MET A 100 -15.86 -8.69 4.58
C MET A 100 -16.71 -7.48 4.95
N SER A 101 -16.86 -6.52 4.02
CA SER A 101 -17.63 -5.32 4.32
C SER A 101 -19.10 -5.68 4.58
N PRO A 102 -19.73 -5.14 5.63
CA PRO A 102 -21.13 -5.45 5.95
C PRO A 102 -22.09 -5.10 4.81
N LEU A 103 -21.80 -4.01 4.09
CA LEU A 103 -22.59 -3.53 2.95
C LEU A 103 -22.53 -4.49 1.76
N LEU A 104 -21.35 -5.01 1.43
CA LEU A 104 -21.19 -5.95 0.34
C LEU A 104 -21.89 -7.28 0.65
N ASN A 105 -21.79 -7.73 1.91
CA ASN A 105 -22.50 -8.92 2.37
C ASN A 105 -24.02 -8.77 2.26
N TYR A 106 -24.55 -7.60 2.64
CA TYR A 106 -25.97 -7.28 2.53
C TYR A 106 -26.45 -7.20 1.07
N LEU A 107 -25.65 -6.60 0.18
CA LEU A 107 -25.95 -6.52 -1.27
C LEU A 107 -25.99 -7.91 -1.93
N ILE A 108 -25.04 -8.78 -1.60
CA ILE A 108 -25.01 -10.17 -2.07
C ILE A 108 -26.25 -10.91 -1.60
N TYR A 109 -26.62 -10.76 -0.32
CA TYR A 109 -27.80 -11.38 0.25
C TYR A 109 -29.09 -10.93 -0.48
N LEU A 110 -29.25 -9.62 -0.72
CA LEU A 110 -30.38 -9.08 -1.49
C LEU A 110 -30.42 -9.61 -2.93
N LEU A 111 -29.26 -9.73 -3.59
CA LEU A 111 -29.15 -10.28 -4.94
C LEU A 111 -29.54 -11.76 -5.02
N LEU A 112 -29.08 -12.58 -4.05
CA LEU A 112 -29.48 -13.98 -3.96
C LEU A 112 -30.98 -14.13 -3.68
N GLN A 113 -31.53 -13.28 -2.81
CA GLN A 113 -32.96 -13.32 -2.48
C GLN A 113 -33.83 -12.93 -3.68
N LEU A 114 -33.44 -11.90 -4.43
CA LEU A 114 -34.10 -11.52 -5.68
C LEU A 114 -34.00 -12.63 -6.75
N LEU A 115 -32.84 -13.28 -6.87
CA LEU A 115 -32.65 -14.39 -7.80
C LEU A 115 -33.57 -15.56 -7.45
N LEU A 116 -33.72 -15.89 -6.17
CA LEU A 116 -34.60 -16.97 -5.70
C LEU A 116 -36.08 -16.65 -5.96
N GLU A 117 -36.51 -15.42 -5.69
CA GLU A 117 -37.87 -14.96 -5.96
C GLU A 117 -38.21 -15.01 -7.46
N ILE A 118 -37.26 -14.61 -8.32
CA ILE A 118 -37.42 -14.71 -9.77
C ILE A 118 -37.58 -16.18 -10.18
N GLN A 119 -36.74 -17.10 -9.69
CA GLN A 119 -36.82 -18.53 -10.03
C GLN A 119 -38.17 -19.14 -9.64
N LEU A 120 -38.73 -18.75 -8.48
CA LEU A 120 -40.06 -19.17 -8.01
C LEU A 120 -41.21 -18.62 -8.85
N LEU A 121 -41.01 -17.49 -9.54
CA LEU A 121 -42.03 -16.84 -10.37
C LEU A 121 -42.17 -17.45 -11.77
N ILE A 122 -41.18 -18.25 -12.20
CA ILE A 122 -41.11 -18.87 -13.54
C ILE A 122 -41.39 -20.39 -13.51
N GLN A 123 -41.75 -20.95 -12.35
CA GLN A 123 -42.34 -22.29 -12.20
C GLN A 123 -43.87 -22.23 -12.21
#